data_AF-A0A2A7D771-F1
#
_entry.id   AF-A0A2A7D771-F1
#
_cell.length_a   1.000
_cell.length_b   1.000
_cell.length_c   1.000
_cell.angle_alpha   90.00
_cell.angle_beta   90.00
_cell.angle_gamma   90.00
#
_symmetry.space_group_name_H-M   'P 1'
#
loop_
_entity.id
_entity.type
_entity.pdbx_description
1 polymer ?
#
loop_
_entity_poly.entity_id
_entity_poly.type
_entity_poly.pdbx_seq_one_letter_code
_entity_poly.pdbx_strand_id
1 'polypeptide(L)'
;MNTITTFEEHGEVLPFWQGTIKEPATLLYFDRHLDLKLISETKIQKIHQRVEKNQSLNILNRDIPCREDEQYAYGLDDFLYAAIDLNMFKKIIWVSPVVEHKGNVNDLGQVFWNLLSLIPQHGTEIIDSFKKYSFGIETKIKNTTLMITTLNNLKYMQLYNESNLITDIDLDFFYNPENKNLYYKLDQVLQILKENKITDTIKTMTYSIKSGFMPEPYRRLSSIFSHKLDMKLISNPARNHLVPIETMAALSNRKPIDQKYLNYLQEKELDILSGIGWKLRSLLLVQMGQLGEAEKYYYQAKEHGDEAFWAAYNIGMSYMKQKDYEHALKWFQQKKGVVDTIQAHSLILQILCHLHLENFEYGLSLAHRTLELLPMRTEIYELIEIFCKKMNMKEKDYIHYKENYQKINQLLKT
;
A
#
# COMPACT_ATOMS: atom_id res chain seq x y z
N MET A 1 -8.94 32.04 11.22
CA MET A 1 -8.18 30.91 11.80
C MET A 1 -8.23 29.77 10.79
N ASN A 2 -7.07 29.27 10.36
CA ASN A 2 -7.01 28.15 9.43
C ASN A 2 -7.54 26.87 10.12
N THR A 3 -8.15 25.98 9.32
CA THR A 3 -8.77 24.75 9.83
C THR A 3 -8.05 23.53 9.31
N ILE A 4 -7.88 22.52 10.16
CA ILE A 4 -7.45 21.18 9.75
C ILE A 4 -8.62 20.22 9.99
N THR A 5 -9.01 19.50 8.94
CA THR A 5 -10.01 18.42 9.06
C THR A 5 -9.30 17.14 9.48
N THR A 6 -9.83 16.46 10.49
CA THR A 6 -9.28 15.19 10.98
C THR A 6 -10.16 14.01 10.59
N PHE A 7 -9.52 12.89 10.27
CA PHE A 7 -10.14 11.65 9.82
C PHE A 7 -9.66 10.46 10.63
N GLU A 8 -10.49 9.42 10.74
CA GLU A 8 -10.10 8.21 11.48
C GLU A 8 -9.16 7.34 10.66
N GLU A 9 -9.49 7.12 9.39
CA GLU A 9 -8.74 6.27 8.46
C GLU A 9 -8.42 7.03 7.16
N HIS A 10 -7.28 6.74 6.56
CA HIS A 10 -6.70 7.62 5.53
C HIS A 10 -7.57 7.74 4.28
N GLY A 11 -8.19 6.64 3.87
CA GLY A 11 -9.11 6.64 2.73
C GLY A 11 -10.30 7.60 2.90
N GLU A 12 -10.64 8.03 4.12
CA GLU A 12 -11.74 9.00 4.36
C GLU A 12 -11.42 10.40 3.82
N VAL A 13 -10.16 10.67 3.48
CA VAL A 13 -9.71 11.95 2.94
C VAL A 13 -10.15 12.16 1.48
N LEU A 14 -10.28 11.10 0.67
CA LEU A 14 -10.63 11.24 -0.75
C LEU A 14 -11.98 11.96 -1.00
N PRO A 15 -13.09 11.64 -0.31
CA PRO A 15 -14.34 12.40 -0.39
C PRO A 15 -14.19 13.88 -0.03
N PHE A 16 -13.32 14.20 0.93
CA PHE A 16 -13.03 15.58 1.30
C PHE A 16 -12.28 16.30 0.17
N TRP A 17 -11.26 15.67 -0.41
CA TRP A 17 -10.57 16.21 -1.59
C TRP A 17 -11.51 16.40 -2.78
N GLN A 18 -12.41 15.44 -3.05
CA GLN A 18 -13.44 15.56 -4.09
C GLN A 18 -14.34 16.79 -3.90
N GLY A 19 -14.66 17.14 -2.66
CA GLY A 19 -15.45 18.33 -2.36
C GLY A 19 -14.68 19.65 -2.47
N THR A 20 -13.37 19.64 -2.25
CA THR A 20 -12.56 20.84 -2.00
C THR A 20 -11.59 21.20 -3.13
N ILE A 21 -11.01 20.22 -3.81
CA ILE A 21 -10.07 20.43 -4.93
C ILE A 21 -10.89 20.69 -6.19
N LYS A 22 -10.72 21.89 -6.77
CA LYS A 22 -11.42 22.31 -8.00
C LYS A 22 -10.53 22.28 -9.24
N GLU A 23 -9.23 22.43 -9.03
CA GLU A 23 -8.19 22.41 -10.06
C GLU A 23 -7.05 21.49 -9.59
N PRO A 24 -6.34 20.80 -10.50
CA PRO A 24 -5.26 19.90 -10.12
C PRO A 24 -4.22 20.55 -9.19
N ALA A 25 -4.06 19.98 -7.99
CA ALA A 25 -3.18 20.49 -6.94
C ALA A 25 -1.82 19.77 -6.92
N THR A 26 -0.86 20.34 -6.20
CA THR A 26 0.32 19.60 -5.73
C THR A 26 0.03 19.10 -4.32
N LEU A 27 0.09 17.78 -4.11
CA LEU A 27 -0.08 17.16 -2.79
C LEU A 27 1.29 16.98 -2.13
N LEU A 28 1.47 17.49 -0.92
CA LEU A 28 2.54 17.11 -0.02
C LEU A 28 1.99 16.14 1.02
N TYR A 29 2.44 14.90 0.96
CA TYR A 29 1.83 13.75 1.59
C TYR A 29 2.78 13.16 2.64
N PHE A 30 2.49 13.37 3.93
CA PHE A 30 3.25 12.77 5.02
C PHE A 30 2.56 11.49 5.45
N ASP A 31 3.21 10.37 5.19
CA ASP A 31 2.70 9.06 5.52
C ASP A 31 3.87 8.09 5.64
N ARG A 32 3.75 7.12 6.53
CA ARG A 32 4.69 6.00 6.57
C ARG A 32 4.56 5.09 5.35
N HIS A 33 3.35 4.95 4.82
CA HIS A 33 3.01 4.10 3.69
C HIS A 33 2.73 4.94 2.44
N LEU A 34 3.01 4.38 1.27
CA LEU A 34 2.50 4.94 0.02
C LEU A 34 1.21 4.19 -0.33
N ASP A 35 0.07 4.80 -0.03
CA ASP A 35 -1.27 4.22 -0.22
C ASP A 35 -1.75 4.25 -1.68
N LEU A 36 -0.89 3.70 -2.54
CA LEU A 36 -1.03 3.67 -3.99
C LEU A 36 -1.00 2.22 -4.47
N LYS A 37 -2.18 1.65 -4.69
CA LYS A 37 -2.35 0.35 -5.36
C LYS A 37 -3.37 0.45 -6.48
N LEU A 38 -3.23 -0.40 -7.50
CA LEU A 38 -4.16 -0.42 -8.63
C LEU A 38 -5.59 -0.66 -8.16
N ILE A 39 -6.54 0.17 -8.59
CA ILE A 39 -7.98 -0.11 -8.48
C ILE A 39 -8.45 -0.69 -9.82
N SER A 40 -9.27 -1.74 -9.78
CA SER A 40 -9.81 -2.35 -11.00
C SER A 40 -10.63 -1.34 -11.81
N GLU A 41 -10.64 -1.51 -13.14
CA GLU A 41 -11.39 -0.62 -14.03
C GLU A 41 -12.88 -0.53 -13.65
N THR A 42 -13.49 -1.65 -13.27
CA THR A 42 -14.88 -1.71 -12.80
C THR A 42 -15.14 -0.84 -11.56
N LYS A 43 -14.20 -0.81 -10.61
CA LYS A 43 -14.29 0.01 -9.38
C LYS A 43 -13.98 1.48 -9.68
N ILE A 44 -13.05 1.77 -10.57
CA ILE A 44 -12.80 3.13 -11.08
C ILE A 44 -14.04 3.70 -11.77
N GLN A 45 -14.72 2.93 -12.62
CA GLN A 45 -15.97 3.36 -13.26
C GLN A 45 -17.06 3.69 -12.22
N LYS A 46 -17.19 2.90 -11.15
CA LYS A 46 -18.12 3.21 -10.03
C LYS A 46 -17.78 4.55 -9.36
N ILE A 47 -16.50 4.87 -9.21
CA ILE A 47 -16.04 6.15 -8.65
C ILE A 47 -16.44 7.31 -9.58
N HIS A 48 -16.10 7.25 -10.87
CA HIS A 48 -16.46 8.29 -11.85
C HIS A 48 -17.96 8.53 -11.93
N GLN A 49 -18.77 7.48 -12.01
CA GLN A 49 -20.23 7.59 -12.06
C GLN A 49 -20.83 8.37 -10.87
N ARG A 50 -20.21 8.29 -9.68
CA ARG A 50 -20.64 9.07 -8.52
C ARG A 50 -20.20 10.52 -8.63
N VAL A 51 -18.97 10.78 -9.04
CA VAL A 51 -18.44 12.13 -9.26
C VAL A 51 -19.28 12.87 -10.29
N GLU A 52 -19.59 12.24 -11.43
CA GLU A 52 -20.46 12.80 -12.49
C GLU A 52 -21.85 13.17 -11.98
N LYS A 53 -22.39 12.40 -11.03
CA LYS A 53 -23.68 12.65 -10.39
C LYS A 53 -23.61 13.62 -9.21
N ASN A 54 -22.45 14.24 -8.96
CA ASN A 54 -22.17 15.09 -7.79
C ASN A 54 -22.48 14.39 -6.45
N GLN A 55 -22.22 13.09 -6.38
CA GLN A 55 -22.46 12.28 -5.19
C GLN A 55 -21.17 12.06 -4.41
N SER A 56 -21.26 12.10 -3.08
CA SER A 56 -20.12 11.80 -2.21
C SER A 56 -19.56 10.40 -2.45
N LEU A 57 -18.24 10.30 -2.41
CA LEU A 57 -17.49 9.04 -2.49
C LEU A 57 -17.42 8.28 -1.16
N ASN A 58 -17.98 8.81 -0.06
CA ASN A 58 -17.91 8.18 1.27
C ASN A 58 -18.38 6.71 1.27
N ILE A 59 -19.48 6.42 0.58
CA ILE A 59 -20.07 5.07 0.57
C ILE A 59 -19.24 4.02 -0.18
N LEU A 60 -18.26 4.47 -0.98
CA LEU A 60 -17.39 3.59 -1.78
C LEU A 60 -16.07 3.27 -1.08
N ASN A 61 -15.79 3.87 0.08
CA ASN A 61 -14.59 3.61 0.84
C ASN A 61 -14.82 2.45 1.81
N ARG A 62 -13.97 1.42 1.73
CA ARG A 62 -13.97 0.25 2.63
C ARG A 62 -13.44 0.60 4.03
N ASP A 63 -14.11 0.07 5.05
CA ASP A 63 -13.68 0.30 6.45
C ASP A 63 -12.63 -0.71 6.94
N ILE A 64 -12.42 -1.80 6.19
CA ILE A 64 -11.44 -2.85 6.49
C ILE A 64 -10.53 -2.98 5.25
N PRO A 65 -9.21 -3.21 5.40
CA PRO A 65 -8.29 -3.41 4.27
C PRO A 65 -8.50 -4.76 3.54
N CYS A 66 -9.74 -5.09 3.24
CA CYS A 66 -10.17 -6.26 2.47
C CYS A 66 -10.53 -5.81 1.06
N ARG A 67 -9.62 -6.03 0.09
CA ARG A 67 -9.77 -5.52 -1.27
C ARG A 67 -10.71 -6.35 -2.15
N GLU A 68 -11.04 -7.55 -1.69
CA GLU A 68 -11.88 -8.52 -2.41
C GLU A 68 -13.37 -8.13 -2.45
N ASP A 69 -13.76 -7.10 -1.71
CA ASP A 69 -15.15 -6.65 -1.64
C ASP A 69 -15.56 -5.82 -2.87
N GLU A 70 -16.60 -6.26 -3.57
CA GLU A 70 -17.16 -5.58 -4.74
C GLU A 70 -18.17 -4.46 -4.39
N GLN A 71 -18.62 -4.39 -3.14
CA GLN A 71 -19.48 -3.31 -2.63
C GLN A 71 -18.71 -1.98 -2.61
N TYR A 72 -17.45 -2.02 -2.19
CA TYR A 72 -16.57 -0.85 -2.12
C TYR A 72 -15.72 -0.70 -3.39
N ALA A 73 -15.18 0.50 -3.61
CA ALA A 73 -14.34 0.82 -4.76
C ALA A 73 -12.89 1.15 -4.38
N TYR A 74 -12.66 1.74 -3.21
CA TYR A 74 -11.34 2.15 -2.74
C TYR A 74 -11.28 2.12 -1.19
N GLY A 75 -10.13 2.45 -0.61
CA GLY A 75 -9.91 2.48 0.83
C GLY A 75 -8.53 2.98 1.22
N LEU A 76 -8.14 2.72 2.47
CA LEU A 76 -6.93 3.29 3.06
C LEU A 76 -5.67 3.00 2.24
N ASP A 77 -5.53 1.84 1.59
CA ASP A 77 -4.32 1.45 0.88
C ASP A 77 -4.33 1.70 -0.65
N ASP A 78 -5.37 2.34 -1.20
CA ASP A 78 -5.43 2.65 -2.65
C ASP A 78 -6.14 3.97 -3.04
N PHE A 79 -6.53 4.80 -2.08
CA PHE A 79 -7.24 6.05 -2.38
C PHE A 79 -6.42 7.05 -3.20
N LEU A 80 -5.08 7.03 -3.11
CA LEU A 80 -4.23 7.86 -3.99
C LEU A 80 -4.38 7.47 -5.46
N TYR A 81 -4.60 6.18 -5.75
CA TYR A 81 -4.84 5.74 -7.12
C TYR A 81 -6.14 6.31 -7.68
N ALA A 82 -7.20 6.33 -6.87
CA ALA A 82 -8.46 7.00 -7.22
C ALA A 82 -8.29 8.51 -7.40
N ALA A 83 -7.52 9.18 -6.54
CA ALA A 83 -7.24 10.62 -6.66
C ALA A 83 -6.47 10.97 -7.94
N ILE A 84 -5.48 10.15 -8.32
CA ILE A 84 -4.74 10.27 -9.58
C ILE A 84 -5.69 10.08 -10.77
N ASP A 85 -6.55 9.07 -10.73
CA ASP A 85 -7.48 8.77 -11.82
C ASP A 85 -8.55 9.86 -12.00
N LEU A 86 -8.97 10.51 -10.91
CA LEU A 86 -9.84 11.69 -10.92
C LEU A 86 -9.11 12.99 -11.29
N ASN A 87 -7.82 12.94 -11.66
CA ASN A 87 -6.97 14.09 -11.98
C ASN A 87 -6.94 15.18 -10.88
N MET A 88 -7.09 14.80 -9.61
CA MET A 88 -7.06 15.76 -8.49
C MET A 88 -5.69 16.38 -8.28
N PHE A 89 -4.63 15.65 -8.65
CA PHE A 89 -3.25 16.05 -8.40
C PHE A 89 -2.40 15.98 -9.66
N LYS A 90 -1.75 17.09 -9.99
CA LYS A 90 -0.70 17.13 -11.03
C LYS A 90 0.62 16.55 -10.51
N LYS A 91 0.84 16.64 -9.18
CA LYS A 91 2.06 16.17 -8.51
C LYS A 91 1.73 15.69 -7.10
N ILE A 92 2.28 14.54 -6.71
CA ILE A 92 2.22 14.00 -5.35
C ILE A 92 3.64 13.84 -4.85
N ILE A 93 3.96 14.49 -3.74
CA ILE A 93 5.25 14.46 -3.07
C ILE A 93 5.05 13.68 -1.77
N TRP A 94 5.42 12.41 -1.79
CA TRP A 94 5.42 11.55 -0.61
C TRP A 94 6.67 11.80 0.23
N VAL A 95 6.44 12.23 1.47
CA VAL A 95 7.48 12.42 2.48
C VAL A 95 7.56 11.14 3.30
N SER A 96 8.54 10.29 2.98
CA SER A 96 8.80 9.04 3.68
C SER A 96 9.62 9.28 4.96
N PRO A 97 9.38 8.52 6.05
CA PRO A 97 10.17 8.62 7.26
C PRO A 97 11.62 8.13 7.03
N VAL A 98 12.62 8.98 7.35
CA VAL A 98 14.08 8.78 7.15
C VAL A 98 14.60 7.43 7.67
N VAL A 99 13.98 6.91 8.72
CA VAL A 99 14.45 5.70 9.42
C VAL A 99 14.34 4.44 8.54
N GLU A 100 13.47 4.43 7.53
CA GLU A 100 13.30 3.26 6.68
C GLU A 100 14.42 3.07 5.63
N HIS A 101 15.25 4.10 5.37
CA HIS A 101 16.14 4.09 4.20
C HIS A 101 17.51 4.76 4.41
N LYS A 102 18.08 4.68 5.63
CA LYS A 102 19.46 5.13 6.00
C LYS A 102 19.89 6.54 5.53
N GLY A 103 18.96 7.38 5.07
CA GLY A 103 19.19 8.77 4.65
C GLY A 103 19.87 8.99 3.29
N ASN A 104 20.08 7.97 2.45
CA ASN A 104 20.63 8.15 1.10
C ASN A 104 19.52 8.16 0.03
N VAL A 105 19.65 9.00 -1.00
CA VAL A 105 18.74 9.07 -2.15
C VAL A 105 18.66 7.74 -2.91
N ASN A 106 19.74 6.96 -2.97
CA ASN A 106 19.69 5.63 -3.59
C ASN A 106 18.74 4.68 -2.85
N ASP A 107 18.76 4.74 -1.52
CA ASP A 107 17.90 3.90 -0.69
C ASP A 107 16.43 4.34 -0.86
N LEU A 108 16.16 5.65 -0.98
CA LEU A 108 14.84 6.17 -1.37
C LEU A 108 14.39 5.62 -2.73
N GLY A 109 15.29 5.62 -3.72
CA GLY A 109 15.02 5.06 -5.04
C GLY A 109 14.65 3.58 -4.99
N GLN A 110 15.37 2.79 -4.20
CA GLN A 110 15.06 1.38 -4.02
C GLN A 110 13.70 1.16 -3.34
N VAL A 111 13.39 1.93 -2.28
CA VAL A 111 12.09 1.86 -1.59
C VAL A 111 10.97 2.19 -2.56
N PHE A 112 11.10 3.30 -3.29
CA PHE A 112 10.08 3.75 -4.21
C PHE A 112 9.89 2.78 -5.37
N TRP A 113 10.98 2.26 -5.93
CA TRP A 113 10.93 1.22 -6.95
C TRP A 113 10.22 -0.04 -6.46
N ASN A 114 10.58 -0.54 -5.28
CA ASN A 114 9.99 -1.76 -4.73
C ASN A 114 8.46 -1.63 -4.56
N LEU A 115 7.98 -0.48 -4.10
CA LEU A 115 6.55 -0.21 -3.94
C LEU A 115 5.85 -0.09 -5.29
N LEU A 116 6.36 0.76 -6.19
CA LEU A 116 5.75 0.99 -7.50
C LEU A 116 5.78 -0.25 -8.40
N SER A 117 6.81 -1.08 -8.29
CA SER A 117 6.97 -2.30 -9.10
C SER A 117 5.89 -3.36 -8.84
N LEU A 118 5.13 -3.23 -7.76
CA LEU A 118 4.00 -4.10 -7.43
C LEU A 118 2.66 -3.60 -7.95
N ILE A 119 2.61 -2.43 -8.58
CA ILE A 119 1.39 -1.90 -9.18
C ILE A 119 1.24 -2.54 -10.57
N PRO A 120 0.30 -3.49 -10.74
CA PRO A 120 0.15 -4.18 -12.02
C PRO A 120 -0.33 -3.22 -13.12
N GLN A 121 0.01 -3.53 -14.36
CA GLN A 121 -0.37 -2.77 -15.57
C GLN A 121 0.26 -1.38 -15.69
N HIS A 122 1.19 -1.07 -14.79
CA HIS A 122 2.03 0.12 -14.83
C HIS A 122 3.50 -0.30 -14.90
N GLY A 123 4.35 0.58 -15.42
CA GLY A 123 5.79 0.47 -15.18
C GLY A 123 6.65 1.02 -16.31
N THR A 124 6.26 0.88 -17.57
CA THR A 124 7.02 1.47 -18.69
C THR A 124 7.12 2.98 -18.54
N GLU A 125 5.99 3.64 -18.26
CA GLU A 125 5.95 5.08 -18.02
C GLU A 125 6.76 5.48 -16.78
N ILE A 126 6.84 4.60 -15.78
CA ILE A 126 7.60 4.84 -14.55
C ILE A 126 9.10 4.75 -14.84
N ILE A 127 9.52 3.70 -15.56
CA ILE A 127 10.90 3.48 -15.99
C ILE A 127 11.38 4.67 -16.84
N ASP A 128 10.60 5.07 -17.84
CA ASP A 128 10.97 6.11 -18.81
C ASP A 128 11.04 7.52 -18.18
N SER A 129 10.32 7.73 -17.07
CA SER A 129 10.27 9.02 -16.39
C SER A 129 11.03 9.05 -15.06
N PHE A 130 11.70 7.95 -14.68
CA PHE A 130 12.45 7.85 -13.44
C PHE A 130 13.64 8.83 -13.41
N LYS A 131 13.58 9.82 -12.53
CA LYS A 131 14.58 10.87 -12.39
C LYS A 131 15.03 10.97 -10.95
N LYS A 132 16.34 11.06 -10.78
CA LYS A 132 16.96 11.25 -9.48
C LYS A 132 17.40 12.69 -9.29
N TYR A 133 17.10 13.23 -8.12
CA TYR A 133 17.55 14.53 -7.64
C TYR A 133 18.34 14.35 -6.34
N SER A 134 19.11 15.36 -5.94
CA SER A 134 19.84 15.32 -4.66
C SER A 134 18.92 15.25 -3.42
N PHE A 135 17.64 15.57 -3.59
CA PHE A 135 16.65 15.64 -2.52
C PHE A 135 15.52 14.60 -2.64
N GLY A 136 15.50 13.76 -3.67
CA GLY A 136 14.43 12.79 -3.87
C GLY A 136 14.46 12.11 -5.23
N ILE A 137 13.46 11.26 -5.47
CA ILE A 137 13.27 10.55 -6.75
C ILE A 137 11.90 10.92 -7.29
N GLU A 138 11.83 11.19 -8.59
CA GLU A 138 10.62 11.55 -9.32
C GLU A 138 10.34 10.52 -10.41
N THR A 139 9.06 10.30 -10.68
CA THR A 139 8.59 9.52 -11.82
C THR A 139 7.16 9.96 -12.17
N LYS A 140 6.53 9.30 -13.13
CA LYS A 140 5.16 9.55 -13.55
C LYS A 140 4.35 8.26 -13.55
N ILE A 141 3.10 8.39 -13.11
CA ILE A 141 2.05 7.41 -13.32
C ILE A 141 0.84 8.15 -13.90
N LYS A 142 0.31 7.67 -15.03
CA LYS A 142 -0.72 8.41 -15.79
C LYS A 142 -0.29 9.87 -16.02
N ASN A 143 -1.14 10.83 -15.65
CA ASN A 143 -0.91 12.27 -15.81
C ASN A 143 -0.30 12.94 -14.56
N THR A 144 0.06 12.16 -13.53
CA THR A 144 0.54 12.69 -12.25
C THR A 144 2.02 12.40 -12.06
N THR A 145 2.78 13.43 -11.70
CA THR A 145 4.16 13.28 -11.25
C THR A 145 4.17 12.76 -9.81
N LEU A 146 4.87 11.66 -9.55
CA LEU A 146 5.10 11.17 -8.20
C LEU A 146 6.53 11.46 -7.78
N MET A 147 6.73 11.88 -6.53
CA MET A 147 8.04 12.09 -5.96
C MET A 147 8.11 11.50 -4.55
N ILE A 148 9.19 10.80 -4.23
CA ILE A 148 9.55 10.43 -2.86
C ILE A 148 10.66 11.37 -2.35
N THR A 149 10.53 11.80 -1.10
CA THR A 149 11.54 12.61 -0.41
C THR A 149 11.51 12.32 1.10
N THR A 150 12.29 13.09 1.87
CA THR A 150 12.30 13.05 3.33
C THR A 150 12.03 14.43 3.92
N LEU A 151 11.65 14.47 5.19
CA LEU A 151 11.40 15.71 5.92
C LEU A 151 12.58 16.69 5.83
N ASN A 152 13.82 16.21 5.93
CA ASN A 152 15.02 17.05 5.89
C ASN A 152 15.33 17.61 4.49
N ASN A 153 14.79 16.99 3.45
CA ASN A 153 15.03 17.34 2.06
C ASN A 153 14.05 18.40 1.53
N LEU A 154 12.95 18.67 2.26
CA LEU A 154 11.95 19.67 1.86
C LEU A 154 12.55 21.05 1.59
N LYS A 155 13.61 21.43 2.32
CA LYS A 155 14.35 22.69 2.16
C LYS A 155 14.95 22.91 0.76
N TYR A 156 15.17 21.84 0.00
CA TYR A 156 15.71 21.92 -1.37
C TYR A 156 14.64 22.02 -2.44
N MET A 157 13.37 21.81 -2.09
CA MET A 157 12.28 21.68 -3.04
C MET A 157 11.58 22.99 -3.41
N GLN A 158 11.85 24.07 -2.66
CA GLN A 158 11.22 25.38 -2.87
C GLN A 158 9.69 25.31 -2.96
N LEU A 159 9.05 24.55 -2.07
CA LEU A 159 7.61 24.25 -2.09
C LEU A 159 6.70 25.50 -2.08
N TYR A 160 7.21 26.62 -1.58
CA TYR A 160 6.52 27.92 -1.63
C TYR A 160 6.27 28.45 -3.06
N ASN A 161 6.91 27.88 -4.08
CA ASN A 161 6.67 28.19 -5.50
C ASN A 161 5.59 27.29 -6.14
N GLU A 162 5.16 26.21 -5.47
CA GLU A 162 4.16 25.30 -6.00
C GLU A 162 2.78 25.98 -5.98
N SER A 163 2.18 26.15 -7.16
CA SER A 163 0.81 26.67 -7.26
C SER A 163 -0.19 25.61 -6.78
N ASN A 164 -1.09 26.02 -5.89
CA ASN A 164 -2.12 25.16 -5.30
C ASN A 164 -1.54 23.95 -4.53
N LEU A 165 -0.67 24.24 -3.55
CA LEU A 165 -0.11 23.25 -2.63
C LEU A 165 -1.12 22.88 -1.52
N ILE A 166 -1.35 21.58 -1.35
CA ILE A 166 -2.16 21.00 -0.28
C ILE A 166 -1.28 20.04 0.50
N THR A 167 -1.29 20.14 1.83
CA THR A 167 -0.57 19.23 2.72
C THR A 167 -1.54 18.36 3.48
N ASP A 168 -1.24 17.06 3.49
CA ASP A 168 -1.96 16.00 4.18
C ASP A 168 -0.98 15.22 5.06
N ILE A 169 -1.41 14.87 6.28
CA ILE A 169 -0.55 14.26 7.28
C ILE A 169 -1.27 13.06 7.91
N ASP A 170 -0.87 11.84 7.53
CA ASP A 170 -1.10 10.68 8.37
C ASP A 170 -0.19 10.75 9.60
N LEU A 171 -0.78 10.62 10.79
CA LEU A 171 -0.05 10.71 12.04
C LEU A 171 0.81 9.48 12.30
N ASP A 172 0.56 8.37 11.62
CA ASP A 172 1.42 7.19 11.68
C ASP A 172 2.84 7.45 11.10
N PHE A 173 3.01 8.51 10.28
CA PHE A 173 4.30 9.02 9.83
C PHE A 173 5.25 9.30 11.00
N PHE A 174 4.71 9.69 12.16
CA PHE A 174 5.50 9.99 13.34
C PHE A 174 5.80 8.75 14.18
N TYR A 175 5.04 7.66 14.06
CA TYR A 175 5.09 6.52 14.98
C TYR A 175 6.02 5.41 14.47
N ASN A 176 6.96 5.01 15.33
CA ASN A 176 7.83 3.87 15.12
C ASN A 176 7.25 2.63 15.85
N PRO A 177 6.79 1.60 15.13
CA PRO A 177 6.25 0.39 15.76
C PRO A 177 7.30 -0.49 16.41
N GLU A 178 8.57 -0.43 15.98
CA GLU A 178 9.65 -1.28 16.47
C GLU A 178 10.02 -0.92 17.91
N ASN A 179 10.17 0.38 18.18
CA ASN A 179 10.53 0.89 19.51
C ASN A 179 9.34 1.48 20.29
N LYS A 180 8.15 1.50 19.67
CA LYS A 180 6.90 2.04 20.25
C LYS A 180 7.02 3.49 20.70
N ASN A 181 7.67 4.32 19.88
CA ASN A 181 7.92 5.72 20.16
C ASN A 181 7.83 6.59 18.89
N LEU A 182 8.01 7.91 19.00
CA LEU A 182 8.04 8.79 17.84
C LEU A 182 9.40 8.77 17.14
N TYR A 183 9.41 8.74 15.81
CA TYR A 183 10.61 8.95 14.99
C TYR A 183 11.20 10.35 15.19
N TYR A 184 10.32 11.35 15.31
CA TYR A 184 10.71 12.76 15.33
C TYR A 184 10.15 13.48 16.55
N LYS A 185 10.91 14.47 17.02
CA LYS A 185 10.37 15.48 17.94
C LYS A 185 9.47 16.42 17.18
N LEU A 186 8.25 16.65 17.68
CA LEU A 186 7.26 17.48 17.00
C LEU A 186 7.73 18.91 16.75
N ASP A 187 8.46 19.51 17.70
CA ASP A 187 8.98 20.87 17.55
C ASP A 187 9.97 21.00 16.38
N GLN A 188 10.77 19.96 16.12
CA GLN A 188 11.69 19.92 14.98
C GLN A 188 10.91 19.85 13.66
N VAL A 189 9.88 19.01 13.59
CA VAL A 189 9.03 18.89 12.40
C VAL A 189 8.36 20.23 12.10
N LEU A 190 7.74 20.84 13.12
CA LEU A 190 7.06 22.12 12.99
C LEU A 190 8.01 23.24 12.55
N GLN A 191 9.24 23.24 13.06
CA GLN A 191 10.27 24.19 12.62
C GLN A 191 10.57 24.03 11.12
N ILE A 192 10.76 22.80 10.64
CA ILE A 192 10.99 22.51 9.22
C ILE A 192 9.78 22.95 8.37
N LEU A 193 8.56 22.66 8.80
CA LEU A 193 7.35 23.08 8.09
C LEU A 193 7.22 24.61 8.00
N LYS A 194 7.58 25.33 9.07
CA LYS A 194 7.58 26.80 9.11
C LYS A 194 8.65 27.40 8.19
N GLU A 195 9.88 26.88 8.26
CA GLU A 195 11.00 27.32 7.41
C GLU A 195 10.70 27.15 5.92
N ASN A 196 9.92 26.13 5.57
CA ASN A 196 9.49 25.85 4.21
C ASN A 196 8.16 26.51 3.81
N LYS A 197 7.53 27.29 4.70
CA LYS A 197 6.24 27.98 4.49
C LYS A 197 5.09 27.03 4.11
N ILE A 198 5.06 25.83 4.70
CA ILE A 198 4.09 24.78 4.39
C ILE A 198 2.87 24.84 5.33
N THR A 199 3.01 25.43 6.53
CA THR A 199 2.02 25.33 7.61
C THR A 199 0.59 25.69 7.21
N ASP A 200 0.40 26.72 6.38
CA ASP A 200 -0.94 27.16 5.95
C ASP A 200 -1.59 26.25 4.88
N THR A 201 -0.79 25.37 4.28
CA THR A 201 -1.24 24.40 3.29
C THR A 201 -1.77 23.11 3.90
N ILE A 202 -1.58 22.90 5.21
CA ILE A 202 -2.08 21.72 5.93
C ILE A 202 -3.61 21.77 5.96
N LYS A 203 -4.27 20.83 5.27
CA LYS A 203 -5.74 20.75 5.20
C LYS A 203 -6.30 19.56 5.96
N THR A 204 -5.55 18.45 6.01
CA THR A 204 -6.04 17.19 6.53
C THR A 204 -5.03 16.50 7.43
N MET A 205 -5.54 15.78 8.44
CA MET A 205 -4.78 14.90 9.32
C MET A 205 -5.54 13.59 9.53
N THR A 206 -4.83 12.46 9.53
CA THR A 206 -5.43 11.12 9.72
C THR A 206 -4.83 10.44 10.95
N TYR A 207 -5.65 9.72 11.72
CA TYR A 207 -5.19 8.98 12.90
C TYR A 207 -4.67 7.57 12.60
N SER A 208 -5.35 6.80 11.74
CA SER A 208 -5.00 5.41 11.40
C SER A 208 -4.97 4.49 12.64
N ILE A 209 -5.94 4.70 13.55
CA ILE A 209 -6.06 3.93 14.80
C ILE A 209 -6.95 2.70 14.65
N LYS A 210 -8.09 2.76 13.95
CA LYS A 210 -8.99 1.59 13.82
C LYS A 210 -8.34 0.48 13.00
N SER A 211 -7.54 0.82 12.00
CA SER A 211 -6.69 -0.10 11.24
C SER A 211 -5.52 -0.68 12.03
N GLY A 212 -5.20 -0.07 13.18
CA GLY A 212 -4.16 -0.54 14.09
C GLY A 212 -2.73 -0.11 13.70
N PHE A 213 -2.56 0.83 12.77
CA PHE A 213 -1.25 1.38 12.41
C PHE A 213 -0.70 2.33 13.47
N MET A 214 -1.58 3.08 14.13
CA MET A 214 -1.23 3.96 15.25
C MET A 214 -1.94 3.53 16.56
N PRO A 215 -1.24 3.47 17.70
CA PRO A 215 -1.88 3.22 18.99
C PRO A 215 -2.74 4.40 19.48
N GLU A 216 -3.88 4.12 20.11
CA GLU A 216 -4.84 5.12 20.64
C GLU A 216 -4.19 6.27 21.47
N PRO A 217 -3.18 6.04 22.34
CA PRO A 217 -2.52 7.13 23.08
C PRO A 217 -1.89 8.23 22.20
N TYR A 218 -1.62 7.95 20.93
CA TYR A 218 -1.08 8.93 19.98
C TYR A 218 -2.15 9.77 19.28
N ARG A 219 -3.45 9.51 19.47
CA ARG A 219 -4.54 10.37 18.95
C ARG A 219 -4.35 11.85 19.30
N ARG A 220 -3.82 12.13 20.49
CA ARG A 220 -3.53 13.48 20.99
C ARG A 220 -2.55 14.28 20.11
N LEU A 221 -1.80 13.64 19.22
CA LEU A 221 -0.85 14.31 18.33
C LEU A 221 -1.54 15.38 17.46
N SER A 222 -2.75 15.14 16.96
CA SER A 222 -3.50 16.13 16.16
C SER A 222 -3.73 17.43 16.93
N SER A 223 -4.14 17.31 18.20
CA SER A 223 -4.43 18.46 19.08
C SER A 223 -3.16 19.22 19.44
N ILE A 224 -2.04 18.52 19.62
CA ILE A 224 -0.73 19.14 19.86
C ILE A 224 -0.28 19.91 18.61
N PHE A 225 -0.42 19.31 17.42
CA PHE A 225 -0.10 19.95 16.14
C PHE A 225 -0.92 21.23 15.94
N SER A 226 -2.25 21.13 16.06
CA SER A 226 -3.14 22.25 15.80
C SER A 226 -2.92 23.40 16.77
N HIS A 227 -2.70 23.12 18.06
CA HIS A 227 -2.40 24.15 19.05
C HIS A 227 -1.08 24.86 18.77
N LYS A 228 -0.02 24.14 18.38
CA LYS A 228 1.28 24.75 18.04
C LYS A 228 1.27 25.54 16.72
N LEU A 229 0.28 25.30 15.86
CA LEU A 229 0.07 26.00 14.60
C LEU A 229 -1.00 27.09 14.67
N ASP A 230 -1.67 27.28 15.82
CA ASP A 230 -2.83 28.17 15.97
C ASP A 230 -3.95 27.87 14.95
N MET A 231 -4.21 26.57 14.74
CA MET A 231 -5.21 26.07 13.80
C MET A 231 -6.37 25.40 14.54
N LYS A 232 -7.58 25.56 14.00
CA LYS A 232 -8.78 24.91 14.52
C LYS A 232 -8.89 23.49 13.97
N LEU A 233 -9.12 22.51 14.84
CA LEU A 233 -9.48 21.16 14.41
C LEU A 233 -10.97 21.06 14.12
N ILE A 234 -11.30 20.39 13.02
CA ILE A 234 -12.64 19.95 12.68
C ILE A 234 -12.58 18.43 12.59
N SER A 235 -13.27 17.73 13.50
CA SER A 235 -13.39 16.28 13.40
C SER A 235 -14.43 15.95 12.34
N ASN A 236 -14.03 15.21 11.32
CA ASN A 236 -15.02 14.47 10.54
C ASN A 236 -15.56 13.35 11.45
N PRO A 237 -16.89 13.12 11.53
CA PRO A 237 -17.40 12.03 12.33
C PRO A 237 -16.88 10.72 11.74
N ALA A 238 -16.24 9.91 12.58
CA ALA A 238 -15.82 8.56 12.20
C ALA A 238 -17.06 7.78 11.73
N ARG A 239 -16.93 7.01 10.64
CA ARG A 239 -18.03 6.14 10.22
C ARG A 239 -18.30 5.11 11.30
N ASN A 240 -19.59 4.89 11.56
CA ASN A 240 -20.07 3.98 12.58
C ASN A 240 -20.28 2.58 11.97
N HIS A 241 -19.20 2.01 11.43
CA HIS A 241 -19.18 0.65 10.90
C HIS A 241 -18.43 -0.28 11.85
N LEU A 242 -18.80 -1.56 11.84
CA LEU A 242 -18.17 -2.60 12.65
C LEU A 242 -16.77 -2.87 12.09
N VAL A 243 -15.74 -2.42 12.82
CA VAL A 243 -14.34 -2.66 12.46
C VAL A 243 -13.72 -3.59 13.51
N PRO A 244 -13.04 -4.68 13.11
CA PRO A 244 -12.45 -5.64 14.04
C PRO A 244 -11.10 -5.13 14.56
N ILE A 245 -11.14 -4.07 15.38
CA ILE A 245 -9.95 -3.31 15.83
C ILE A 245 -8.92 -4.21 16.51
N GLU A 246 -9.34 -5.07 17.44
CA GLU A 246 -8.42 -5.93 18.19
C GLU A 246 -7.84 -7.05 17.32
N THR A 247 -8.63 -7.58 16.39
CA THR A 247 -8.16 -8.54 15.40
C THR A 247 -7.14 -7.91 14.45
N MET A 248 -7.42 -6.72 13.92
CA MET A 248 -6.48 -5.99 13.06
C MET A 248 -5.19 -5.68 13.81
N ALA A 249 -5.28 -5.22 15.06
CA ALA A 249 -4.11 -5.01 15.90
C ALA A 249 -3.33 -6.30 16.17
N ALA A 250 -3.99 -7.45 16.33
CA ALA A 250 -3.34 -8.75 16.54
C ALA A 250 -2.57 -9.22 15.28
N LEU A 251 -3.17 -9.03 14.10
CA LEU A 251 -2.56 -9.33 12.81
C LEU A 251 -1.37 -8.40 12.51
N SER A 252 -1.55 -7.09 12.67
CA SER A 252 -0.51 -6.08 12.38
C SER A 252 0.71 -6.21 13.29
N ASN A 253 0.50 -6.50 14.58
CA ASN A 253 1.60 -6.63 15.54
C ASN A 253 2.22 -8.04 15.59
N ARG A 254 1.70 -9.01 14.83
CA ARG A 254 2.09 -10.43 14.90
C ARG A 254 2.22 -10.97 16.32
N LYS A 255 1.36 -10.51 17.25
CA LYS A 255 1.39 -10.96 18.64
C LYS A 255 1.06 -12.46 18.70
N PRO A 256 1.81 -13.31 19.43
CA PRO A 256 1.37 -14.67 19.67
C PRO A 256 -0.05 -14.67 20.23
N ILE A 257 -0.93 -15.46 19.62
CA ILE A 257 -2.32 -15.63 20.05
C ILE A 257 -2.53 -17.08 20.45
N ASP A 258 -3.37 -17.31 21.46
CA ASP A 258 -3.80 -18.64 21.88
C ASP A 258 -5.26 -18.90 21.46
N GLN A 259 -5.71 -20.15 21.66
CA GLN A 259 -7.07 -20.54 21.30
C GLN A 259 -8.14 -19.75 22.07
N LYS A 260 -7.86 -19.38 23.32
CA LYS A 260 -8.79 -18.63 24.16
C LYS A 260 -9.00 -17.23 23.60
N TYR A 261 -7.92 -16.55 23.21
CA TYR A 261 -7.98 -15.23 22.63
C TYR A 261 -8.60 -15.26 21.23
N LEU A 262 -8.32 -16.28 20.41
CA LEU A 262 -9.00 -16.47 19.13
C LEU A 262 -10.53 -16.62 19.28
N ASN A 263 -11.00 -17.40 20.26
CA ASN A 263 -12.43 -17.55 20.51
C ASN A 263 -13.06 -16.25 21.02
N TYR A 264 -12.35 -15.50 21.87
CA TYR A 264 -12.77 -14.17 22.30
C TYR A 264 -12.93 -13.20 21.11
N LEU A 265 -11.94 -13.13 20.21
CA LEU A 265 -12.02 -12.31 19.01
C LEU A 265 -13.16 -12.76 18.09
N GLN A 266 -13.41 -14.06 18.01
CA GLN A 266 -14.52 -14.61 17.22
C GLN A 266 -15.86 -14.03 17.66
N GLU A 267 -16.19 -14.20 18.94
CA GLU A 267 -17.46 -13.76 19.53
C GLU A 267 -17.60 -12.24 19.52
N LYS A 268 -16.50 -11.53 19.76
CA LYS A 268 -16.50 -10.07 19.90
C LYS A 268 -16.54 -9.33 18.57
N GLU A 269 -15.76 -9.77 17.59
CA GLU A 269 -15.49 -8.99 16.38
C GLU A 269 -15.80 -9.74 15.08
N LEU A 270 -15.56 -11.06 15.00
CA LEU A 270 -15.56 -11.76 13.71
C LEU A 270 -16.93 -12.31 13.30
N ASP A 271 -17.74 -12.77 14.24
CA ASP A 271 -19.05 -13.40 13.93
C ASP A 271 -19.98 -12.47 13.15
N ILE A 272 -19.93 -11.18 13.45
CA ILE A 272 -20.78 -10.16 12.82
C ILE A 272 -20.29 -9.73 11.42
N LEU A 273 -19.10 -10.18 11.00
CA LEU A 273 -18.45 -9.77 9.75
C LEU A 273 -18.63 -10.79 8.60
N SER A 274 -19.38 -11.87 8.81
CA SER A 274 -19.66 -12.89 7.79
C SER A 274 -18.37 -13.42 7.11
N GLY A 275 -18.29 -13.45 5.78
CA GLY A 275 -17.13 -13.93 5.03
C GLY A 275 -15.80 -13.25 5.40
N ILE A 276 -15.83 -11.94 5.70
CA ILE A 276 -14.64 -11.21 6.17
C ILE A 276 -14.19 -11.77 7.53
N GLY A 277 -15.13 -12.04 8.44
CA GLY A 277 -14.85 -12.64 9.74
C GLY A 277 -14.14 -13.99 9.62
N TRP A 278 -14.63 -14.86 8.74
CA TRP A 278 -14.01 -16.16 8.47
C TRP A 278 -12.61 -16.05 7.87
N LYS A 279 -12.40 -15.10 6.95
CA LYS A 279 -11.07 -14.80 6.40
C LYS A 279 -10.09 -14.35 7.47
N LEU A 280 -10.49 -13.41 8.33
CA LEU A 280 -9.66 -12.91 9.43
C LEU A 280 -9.33 -14.03 10.42
N ARG A 281 -10.29 -14.91 10.72
CA ARG A 281 -10.05 -16.11 11.53
C ARG A 281 -8.99 -17.02 10.88
N SER A 282 -9.08 -17.27 9.58
CA SER A 282 -8.09 -18.06 8.85
C SER A 282 -6.68 -17.47 8.96
N LEU A 283 -6.55 -16.14 8.82
CA LEU A 283 -5.26 -15.44 8.99
C LEU A 283 -4.68 -15.61 10.41
N LEU A 284 -5.51 -15.48 11.45
CA LEU A 284 -5.10 -15.71 12.83
C LEU A 284 -4.63 -17.16 13.03
N LEU A 285 -5.33 -18.15 12.47
CA LEU A 285 -4.94 -19.55 12.54
C LEU A 285 -3.62 -19.84 11.81
N VAL A 286 -3.35 -19.16 10.69
CA VAL A 286 -2.03 -19.21 10.03
C VAL A 286 -0.94 -18.70 10.97
N GLN A 287 -1.18 -17.58 11.68
CA GLN A 287 -0.23 -17.04 12.67
C GLN A 287 0.01 -18.00 13.84
N MET A 288 -0.98 -18.82 14.20
CA MET A 288 -0.86 -19.91 15.18
C MET A 288 -0.18 -21.18 14.64
N GLY A 289 0.12 -21.24 13.34
CA GLY A 289 0.66 -22.45 12.68
C GLY A 289 -0.37 -23.56 12.47
N GLN A 290 -1.66 -23.30 12.67
CA GLN A 290 -2.75 -24.27 12.53
C GLN A 290 -3.29 -24.30 11.10
N LEU A 291 -2.48 -24.78 10.14
CA LEU A 291 -2.80 -24.69 8.72
C LEU A 291 -4.08 -25.44 8.33
N GLY A 292 -4.29 -26.67 8.80
CA GLY A 292 -5.50 -27.44 8.45
C GLY A 292 -6.81 -26.73 8.81
N GLU A 293 -6.87 -26.10 9.98
CA GLU A 293 -8.03 -25.28 10.37
C GLU A 293 -8.09 -23.98 9.55
N ALA A 294 -6.94 -23.33 9.28
CA ALA A 294 -6.91 -22.13 8.44
C ALA A 294 -7.50 -22.36 7.04
N GLU A 295 -7.23 -23.53 6.43
CA GLU A 295 -7.79 -23.91 5.13
C GLU A 295 -9.31 -24.07 5.19
N LYS A 296 -9.82 -24.73 6.24
CA LYS A 296 -11.26 -24.89 6.46
C LYS A 296 -11.96 -23.53 6.53
N TYR A 297 -11.41 -22.58 7.28
CA TYR A 297 -12.01 -21.24 7.41
C TYR A 297 -11.82 -20.37 6.17
N TYR A 298 -10.80 -20.61 5.35
CA TYR A 298 -10.73 -20.02 4.01
C TYR A 298 -11.94 -20.43 3.16
N TYR A 299 -12.29 -21.72 3.13
CA TYR A 299 -13.45 -22.18 2.37
C TYR A 299 -14.78 -21.65 2.95
N GLN A 300 -14.89 -21.54 4.28
CA GLN A 300 -16.05 -20.89 4.92
C GLN A 300 -16.20 -19.42 4.50
N ALA A 301 -15.09 -18.68 4.38
CA ALA A 301 -15.12 -17.30 3.89
C ALA A 301 -15.71 -17.22 2.47
N LYS A 302 -15.31 -18.15 1.59
CA LYS A 302 -15.82 -18.25 0.21
C LYS A 302 -17.29 -18.62 0.12
N GLU A 303 -17.75 -19.54 0.97
CA GLU A 303 -19.17 -19.89 1.08
C GLU A 303 -20.02 -18.68 1.49
N HIS A 304 -19.43 -17.72 2.20
CA HIS A 304 -20.06 -16.47 2.61
C HIS A 304 -19.72 -15.27 1.69
N GLY A 305 -19.24 -15.53 0.48
CA GLY A 305 -19.06 -14.53 -0.58
C GLY A 305 -17.75 -13.73 -0.55
N ASP A 306 -16.80 -14.03 0.35
CA ASP A 306 -15.47 -13.41 0.35
C ASP A 306 -14.47 -14.26 -0.46
N GLU A 307 -13.75 -13.67 -1.42
CA GLU A 307 -12.78 -14.43 -2.24
C GLU A 307 -11.53 -14.91 -1.46
N ALA A 308 -11.27 -14.28 -0.30
CA ALA A 308 -10.28 -14.66 0.69
C ALA A 308 -8.83 -14.78 0.18
N PHE A 309 -8.44 -13.96 -0.80
CA PHE A 309 -7.09 -14.01 -1.38
C PHE A 309 -6.00 -13.72 -0.35
N TRP A 310 -6.25 -12.83 0.62
CA TRP A 310 -5.28 -12.59 1.71
C TRP A 310 -5.01 -13.84 2.55
N ALA A 311 -6.05 -14.62 2.86
CA ALA A 311 -5.89 -15.89 3.57
C ALA A 311 -5.16 -16.94 2.71
N ALA A 312 -5.57 -17.12 1.44
CA ALA A 312 -4.90 -18.04 0.52
C ALA A 312 -3.40 -17.73 0.38
N TYR A 313 -3.05 -16.44 0.26
CA TYR A 313 -1.66 -16.00 0.20
C TYR A 313 -0.87 -16.41 1.46
N ASN A 314 -1.40 -16.17 2.66
CA ASN A 314 -0.70 -16.50 3.91
C ASN A 314 -0.60 -18.00 4.16
N ILE A 315 -1.61 -18.78 3.76
CA ILE A 315 -1.55 -20.24 3.77
C ILE A 315 -0.43 -20.72 2.82
N GLY A 316 -0.42 -20.22 1.57
CA GLY A 316 0.63 -20.55 0.59
C GLY A 316 2.03 -20.19 1.07
N MET A 317 2.21 -19.02 1.69
CA MET A 317 3.47 -18.59 2.31
C MET A 317 3.92 -19.56 3.42
N SER A 318 2.98 -20.15 4.16
CA SER A 318 3.30 -21.08 5.24
C SER A 318 3.75 -22.43 4.71
N TYR A 319 3.11 -22.96 3.67
CA TYR A 319 3.61 -24.15 2.96
C TYR A 319 4.96 -23.91 2.29
N MET A 320 5.15 -22.73 1.71
CA MET A 320 6.44 -22.37 1.10
C MET A 320 7.58 -22.36 2.12
N LYS A 321 7.33 -21.87 3.35
CA LYS A 321 8.31 -21.96 4.46
C LYS A 321 8.63 -23.41 4.85
N GLN A 322 7.67 -24.32 4.71
CA GLN A 322 7.84 -25.75 4.94
C GLN A 322 8.48 -26.48 3.74
N LYS A 323 8.80 -25.75 2.66
CA LYS A 323 9.30 -26.29 1.37
C LYS A 323 8.31 -27.24 0.69
N ASP A 324 7.03 -27.15 1.04
CA ASP A 324 5.96 -27.85 0.35
C ASP A 324 5.47 -27.01 -0.82
N TYR A 325 6.21 -27.09 -1.93
CA TYR A 325 5.99 -26.25 -3.10
C TYR A 325 4.72 -26.61 -3.87
N GLU A 326 4.25 -27.86 -3.80
CA GLU A 326 3.01 -28.30 -4.45
C GLU A 326 1.79 -27.65 -3.78
N HIS A 327 1.70 -27.74 -2.44
CA HIS A 327 0.62 -27.10 -1.70
C HIS A 327 0.71 -25.58 -1.77
N ALA A 328 1.91 -25.00 -1.65
CA ALA A 328 2.11 -23.58 -1.80
C ALA A 328 1.59 -23.08 -3.17
N LEU A 329 1.94 -23.78 -4.26
CA LEU A 329 1.49 -23.45 -5.61
C LEU A 329 -0.04 -23.46 -5.72
N LYS A 330 -0.70 -24.51 -5.22
CA LYS A 330 -2.17 -24.62 -5.20
C LYS A 330 -2.82 -23.41 -4.52
N TRP A 331 -2.24 -22.94 -3.43
CA TRP A 331 -2.74 -21.79 -2.66
C TRP A 331 -2.49 -20.46 -3.37
N PHE A 332 -1.31 -20.25 -3.96
CA PHE A 332 -1.04 -19.04 -4.73
C PHE A 332 -1.87 -18.94 -6.02
N GLN A 333 -2.36 -20.07 -6.55
CA GLN A 333 -3.22 -20.13 -7.75
C GLN A 333 -4.69 -19.79 -7.48
N GLN A 334 -5.10 -19.54 -6.23
CA GLN A 334 -6.50 -19.26 -5.90
C GLN A 334 -7.04 -17.92 -6.45
N LYS A 335 -6.30 -17.18 -7.29
CA LYS A 335 -6.68 -15.86 -7.80
C LYS A 335 -7.32 -15.90 -9.19
N LYS A 336 -8.23 -14.95 -9.46
CA LYS A 336 -8.89 -14.76 -10.78
C LYS A 336 -8.27 -13.64 -11.63
N GLY A 337 -7.41 -12.79 -11.06
CA GLY A 337 -6.78 -11.65 -11.73
C GLY A 337 -5.67 -11.03 -10.87
N VAL A 338 -5.08 -9.94 -11.36
CA VAL A 338 -4.02 -9.21 -10.65
C VAL A 338 -4.38 -7.73 -10.59
N VAL A 339 -4.98 -7.34 -9.47
CA VAL A 339 -5.33 -5.96 -9.14
C VAL A 339 -4.67 -5.50 -7.83
N ASP A 340 -4.10 -6.43 -7.07
CA ASP A 340 -3.41 -6.14 -5.82
C ASP A 340 -1.97 -6.63 -5.78
N THR A 341 -1.18 -5.94 -4.97
CA THR A 341 0.18 -6.27 -4.52
C THR A 341 0.29 -7.72 -4.02
N ILE A 342 -0.68 -8.25 -3.25
CA ILE A 342 -0.68 -9.65 -2.80
C ILE A 342 -0.82 -10.62 -3.97
N GLN A 343 -1.66 -10.29 -4.96
CA GLN A 343 -1.87 -11.12 -6.14
C GLN A 343 -0.68 -11.06 -7.10
N ALA A 344 -0.06 -9.88 -7.24
CA ALA A 344 1.17 -9.65 -7.97
C ALA A 344 2.32 -10.45 -7.35
N HIS A 345 2.51 -10.35 -6.04
CA HIS A 345 3.49 -11.14 -5.31
C HIS A 345 3.21 -12.64 -5.43
N SER A 346 1.94 -13.06 -5.35
CA SER A 346 1.55 -14.45 -5.58
C SER A 346 1.96 -14.96 -6.98
N LEU A 347 2.01 -14.13 -8.04
CA LEU A 347 2.52 -14.60 -9.35
C LEU A 347 4.01 -14.96 -9.25
N ILE A 348 4.81 -14.10 -8.62
CA ILE A 348 6.24 -14.32 -8.43
C ILE A 348 6.48 -15.61 -7.62
N LEU A 349 5.68 -15.83 -6.57
CA LEU A 349 5.78 -17.04 -5.75
C LEU A 349 5.35 -18.30 -6.51
N GLN A 350 4.35 -18.23 -7.40
CA GLN A 350 4.02 -19.35 -8.29
C GLN A 350 5.20 -19.70 -9.21
N ILE A 351 5.86 -18.69 -9.80
CA ILE A 351 7.04 -18.89 -10.64
C ILE A 351 8.15 -19.61 -9.85
N LEU A 352 8.42 -19.16 -8.63
CA LEU A 352 9.38 -19.83 -7.73
C LEU A 352 8.99 -21.27 -7.40
N CYS A 353 7.70 -21.55 -7.15
CA CYS A 353 7.23 -22.91 -6.93
C CYS A 353 7.46 -23.79 -8.18
N HIS A 354 7.18 -23.29 -9.38
CA HIS A 354 7.46 -24.02 -10.62
C HIS A 354 8.96 -24.28 -10.81
N LEU A 355 9.83 -23.36 -10.41
CA LEU A 355 11.28 -23.58 -10.44
C LEU A 355 11.68 -24.73 -9.51
N HIS A 356 11.16 -24.76 -8.28
CA HIS A 356 11.45 -25.81 -7.30
C HIS A 356 10.87 -27.17 -7.66
N LEU A 357 9.73 -27.20 -8.33
CA LEU A 357 9.07 -28.41 -8.84
C LEU A 357 9.60 -28.87 -10.20
N GLU A 358 10.65 -28.22 -10.72
CA GLU A 358 11.26 -28.51 -12.02
C GLU A 358 10.30 -28.42 -13.22
N ASN A 359 9.22 -27.68 -13.07
CA ASN A 359 8.22 -27.40 -14.12
C ASN A 359 8.69 -26.24 -15.01
N PHE A 360 9.86 -26.40 -15.66
CA PHE A 360 10.59 -25.28 -16.26
C PHE A 360 9.86 -24.58 -17.41
N GLU A 361 9.25 -25.33 -18.34
CA GLU A 361 8.53 -24.73 -19.48
C GLU A 361 7.35 -23.86 -19.01
N TYR A 362 6.56 -24.37 -18.07
CA TYR A 362 5.43 -23.63 -17.52
C TYR A 362 5.90 -22.43 -16.68
N GLY A 363 6.93 -22.63 -15.86
CA GLY A 363 7.53 -21.56 -15.05
C GLY A 363 8.05 -20.41 -15.91
N LEU A 364 8.75 -20.71 -17.01
CA LEU A 364 9.24 -19.71 -17.96
C LEU A 364 8.08 -18.97 -18.66
N SER A 365 7.06 -19.71 -19.13
CA SER A 365 5.87 -19.10 -19.74
C SER A 365 5.12 -18.18 -18.76
N LEU A 366 5.00 -18.59 -17.49
CA LEU A 366 4.39 -17.76 -16.45
C LEU A 366 5.25 -16.52 -16.13
N ALA A 367 6.58 -16.66 -16.13
CA ALA A 367 7.50 -15.54 -15.92
C ALA A 367 7.38 -14.48 -17.01
N HIS A 368 7.30 -14.87 -18.28
CA HIS A 368 7.07 -13.92 -19.38
C HIS A 368 5.75 -13.15 -19.24
N ARG A 369 4.64 -13.85 -18.99
CA ARG A 369 3.33 -13.20 -18.77
C ARG A 369 3.31 -12.29 -17.55
N THR A 370 4.02 -12.68 -16.49
CA THR A 370 4.12 -11.87 -15.27
C THR A 370 4.95 -10.61 -15.54
N LEU A 371 5.98 -10.69 -16.39
CA LEU A 371 6.80 -9.54 -16.75
C LEU A 371 6.01 -8.50 -17.56
N GLU A 372 5.09 -8.92 -18.42
CA GLU A 372 4.18 -8.00 -19.13
C GLU A 372 3.29 -7.21 -18.16
N LEU A 373 2.88 -7.83 -17.05
CA LEU A 373 2.05 -7.20 -16.02
C LEU A 373 2.84 -6.36 -15.02
N LEU A 374 4.11 -6.72 -14.78
CA LEU A 374 4.97 -6.18 -13.74
C LEU A 374 6.39 -5.91 -14.29
N PRO A 375 6.55 -5.02 -15.30
CA PRO A 375 7.82 -4.84 -16.01
C PRO A 375 8.94 -4.27 -15.14
N MET A 376 8.61 -3.69 -13.99
CA MET A 376 9.60 -3.17 -13.04
C MET A 376 10.16 -4.23 -12.09
N ARG A 377 9.58 -5.44 -12.02
CA ARG A 377 10.02 -6.47 -11.06
C ARG A 377 11.29 -7.17 -11.53
N THR A 378 12.41 -6.74 -10.96
CA THR A 378 13.75 -7.25 -11.27
C THR A 378 13.87 -8.74 -11.03
N GLU A 379 13.17 -9.30 -10.04
CA GLU A 379 13.22 -10.73 -9.72
C GLU A 379 12.69 -11.60 -10.88
N ILE A 380 11.77 -11.09 -11.69
CA ILE A 380 11.23 -11.85 -12.83
C ILE A 380 12.30 -12.03 -13.91
N TYR A 381 13.12 -11.00 -14.17
CA TYR A 381 14.23 -11.08 -15.13
C TYR A 381 15.25 -12.14 -14.71
N GLU A 382 15.61 -12.17 -13.43
CA GLU A 382 16.51 -13.18 -12.87
C GLU A 382 15.91 -14.58 -12.97
N LEU A 383 14.62 -14.74 -12.67
CA LEU A 383 13.93 -16.03 -12.78
C LEU A 383 13.90 -16.54 -14.22
N ILE A 384 13.62 -15.67 -15.20
CA ILE A 384 13.68 -16.04 -16.63
C ILE A 384 15.07 -16.57 -16.98
N GLU A 385 16.14 -15.86 -16.59
CA GLU A 385 17.52 -16.30 -16.84
C GLU A 385 17.79 -17.68 -16.20
N ILE A 386 17.31 -17.92 -14.98
CA ILE A 386 17.47 -19.21 -14.30
C ILE A 386 16.74 -20.33 -15.06
N PHE A 387 15.49 -20.12 -15.50
CA PHE A 387 14.76 -21.11 -16.28
C PHE A 387 15.45 -21.43 -17.60
N CYS A 388 15.87 -20.41 -18.36
CA CYS A 388 16.56 -20.60 -19.63
C CYS A 388 17.85 -21.42 -19.47
N LYS A 389 18.62 -21.16 -18.40
CA LYS A 389 19.82 -21.96 -18.07
C LYS A 389 19.47 -23.41 -17.71
N LYS A 390 18.44 -23.63 -16.89
CA LYS A 390 17.97 -24.98 -16.52
C LYS A 390 17.50 -25.79 -17.73
N MET A 391 16.97 -25.12 -18.74
CA MET A 391 16.53 -25.72 -20.01
C MET A 391 17.63 -25.80 -21.08
N ASN A 392 18.88 -25.43 -20.77
CA ASN A 392 20.00 -25.40 -21.71
C ASN A 392 19.76 -24.53 -22.97
N MET A 393 18.99 -23.44 -22.84
CA MET A 393 18.79 -22.47 -23.92
C MET A 393 20.06 -21.68 -24.21
N LYS A 394 20.23 -21.18 -25.44
CA LYS A 394 21.43 -20.42 -25.82
C LYS A 394 21.33 -19.01 -25.23
N GLU A 395 22.45 -18.43 -24.77
CA GLU A 395 22.47 -17.10 -24.14
C GLU A 395 21.82 -16.02 -25.01
N LYS A 396 22.02 -16.07 -26.33
CA LYS A 396 21.40 -15.15 -27.29
C LYS A 396 19.87 -15.10 -27.21
N ASP A 397 19.22 -16.13 -26.67
CA ASP A 397 17.76 -16.25 -26.58
C ASP A 397 17.20 -15.52 -25.34
N TYR A 398 18.04 -15.16 -24.36
CA TYR A 398 17.63 -14.49 -23.12
C TYR A 398 18.51 -13.33 -22.67
N ILE A 399 19.55 -12.98 -23.44
CA ILE A 399 20.51 -11.92 -23.10
C ILE A 399 19.85 -10.55 -22.87
N HIS A 400 18.78 -10.24 -23.59
CA HIS A 400 18.04 -8.98 -23.44
C HIS A 400 17.40 -8.83 -22.05
N TYR A 401 17.01 -9.93 -21.39
CA TYR A 401 16.50 -9.87 -20.01
C TYR A 401 17.60 -9.46 -19.02
N LYS A 402 18.80 -10.03 -19.19
CA LYS A 402 19.98 -9.68 -18.40
C LYS A 402 20.40 -8.22 -18.61
N GLU A 403 20.39 -7.75 -19.85
CA GLU A 403 20.65 -6.34 -20.17
C GLU A 403 19.62 -5.40 -19.54
N ASN A 404 18.33 -5.75 -19.58
CA ASN A 404 17.27 -4.94 -18.98
C ASN A 404 17.37 -4.91 -17.45
N TYR A 405 17.65 -6.04 -16.81
CA TYR A 405 17.94 -6.11 -15.38
C TYR A 405 19.12 -5.20 -14.99
N GLN A 406 20.20 -5.20 -15.79
CA GLN A 406 21.35 -4.32 -15.57
C GLN A 406 21.00 -2.84 -15.74
N LYS A 407 20.20 -2.48 -16.74
CA LYS A 407 19.71 -1.10 -16.94
C LYS A 407 18.90 -0.62 -15.74
N ILE A 408 17.98 -1.44 -15.23
CA ILE A 408 17.19 -1.11 -14.03
C ILE A 408 18.11 -0.91 -12.82
N ASN A 409 19.05 -1.82 -12.59
CA ASN A 409 20.01 -1.69 -11.50
C ASN A 409 20.92 -0.45 -11.63
N GLN A 410 21.23 -0.04 -12.86
CA GLN A 410 21.96 1.19 -13.10
C GLN A 410 21.12 2.40 -12.71
N LEU A 411 19.84 2.46 -13.12
CA LEU A 411 18.90 3.53 -12.74
C LEU A 411 18.79 3.70 -11.22
N LEU A 412 18.87 2.62 -10.44
CA LEU A 412 18.78 2.66 -8.97
C LEU A 412 20.10 3.02 -8.28
N LYS A 413 21.25 2.89 -8.96
CA LYS A 413 22.58 3.17 -8.40
C LYS A 413 23.08 4.57 -8.72
N THR A 414 22.90 5.01 -9.96
CA THR A 414 23.26 6.36 -10.44
C THR A 414 22.35 7.40 -9.86
#